data_AF-A0A2D6K005-F1
#
_entry.id   AF-A0A2D6K005-F1
#
_cell.length_a   1.000
_cell.length_b   1.000
_cell.length_c   1.000
_cell.angle_alpha   90.00
_cell.angle_beta   90.00
_cell.angle_gamma   90.00
#
_symmetry.space_group_name_H-M   'P 1'
#
loop_
_entity.id
_entity.type
_entity.pdbx_description
1 polymer ?
#
loop_
_entity_poly.entity_id
_entity_poly.type
_entity_poly.pdbx_seq_one_letter_code
_entity_poly.pdbx_strand_id
1 'polypeptide(L)'
;MDYPHKAGNRLRGISVVMSFDWLNDFLNSEEAQKILLHPQFIAFFLTILLEIFRRAIVPKARIIWGTSHGFNFLIPQNPASERAQAIPNLPVNTKSFFVRNEGRGPAKNVEFYFNYKPEHYEVWPVIQHNVENAPDGRFVIRIPFIRQKEFFSIEAIHSNNHVPDIVNVRAEEGKCKEVNMAPVKIFPNWGNMIILAILIAGIFQFISLAVYIILKFLGF
;
A
#
# COMPACT_ATOMS: atom_id res chain seq x y z
N MET A 1 -21.62 -61.03 -47.04
CA MET A 1 -20.64 -59.92 -46.92
C MET A 1 -20.60 -59.58 -45.44
N ASP A 2 -19.64 -60.19 -44.74
CA ASP A 2 -19.46 -60.12 -43.29
C ASP A 2 -19.08 -58.72 -42.82
N TYR A 3 -19.72 -58.25 -41.75
CA TYR A 3 -19.21 -57.15 -40.94
C TYR A 3 -19.20 -57.55 -39.45
N PRO A 4 -18.07 -57.34 -38.74
CA PRO A 4 -17.84 -57.89 -37.41
C PRO A 4 -18.43 -57.05 -36.28
N HIS A 5 -18.80 -57.75 -35.21
CA HIS A 5 -19.08 -57.24 -33.87
C HIS A 5 -18.03 -56.24 -33.39
N LYS A 6 -18.45 -55.01 -33.05
CA LYS A 6 -17.66 -54.07 -32.25
C LYS A 6 -18.04 -54.15 -30.78
N ALA A 7 -17.00 -54.40 -29.98
CA ALA A 7 -17.00 -54.64 -28.56
C ALA A 7 -17.52 -53.46 -27.73
N GLY A 8 -18.18 -53.80 -26.62
CA GLY A 8 -18.63 -52.86 -25.61
C GLY A 8 -17.47 -52.22 -24.86
N ASN A 9 -17.43 -50.90 -24.87
CA ASN A 9 -16.52 -50.10 -24.05
C ASN A 9 -17.24 -49.71 -22.75
N ARG A 10 -17.01 -50.48 -21.68
CA ARG A 10 -17.36 -50.08 -20.31
C ARG A 10 -16.35 -49.03 -19.85
N LEU A 11 -16.70 -47.75 -19.96
CA LEU A 11 -16.00 -46.69 -19.25
C LEU A 11 -16.33 -46.80 -17.76
N ARG A 12 -15.45 -47.45 -17.00
CA ARG A 12 -15.44 -47.34 -15.54
C ARG A 12 -15.04 -45.91 -15.21
N GLY A 13 -15.96 -45.17 -14.60
CA GLY A 13 -15.67 -43.88 -13.98
C GLY A 13 -14.60 -44.08 -12.90
N ILE A 14 -13.44 -43.48 -13.12
CA ILE A 14 -12.42 -43.33 -12.08
C ILE A 14 -12.64 -41.94 -11.50
N SER A 15 -13.50 -41.86 -10.49
CA SER A 15 -13.57 -40.70 -9.61
C SER A 15 -12.32 -40.70 -8.73
N VAL A 16 -11.23 -40.08 -9.20
CA VAL A 16 -10.06 -39.81 -8.35
C VAL A 16 -10.41 -38.64 -7.43
N VAL A 17 -11.18 -38.93 -6.39
CA VAL A 17 -11.22 -38.09 -5.19
C VAL A 17 -9.89 -38.38 -4.49
N MET A 18 -8.85 -37.60 -4.82
CA MET A 18 -7.56 -37.70 -4.15
C MET A 18 -7.73 -37.07 -2.76
N SER A 19 -8.20 -37.90 -1.85
CA SER A 19 -8.44 -37.54 -0.46
C SER A 19 -7.11 -37.23 0.23
N PHE A 20 -7.15 -36.33 1.22
CA PHE A 20 -6.04 -35.97 2.10
C PHE A 20 -5.62 -37.12 3.05
N ASP A 21 -5.90 -38.37 2.68
CA ASP A 21 -5.77 -39.55 3.54
C ASP A 21 -4.33 -39.75 4.00
N TRP A 22 -3.33 -39.53 3.15
CA TRP A 22 -1.92 -39.67 3.55
C TRP A 22 -1.51 -38.69 4.67
N LEU A 23 -2.05 -37.46 4.62
CA LEU A 23 -1.74 -36.44 5.61
C LEU A 23 -2.48 -36.74 6.92
N ASN A 24 -3.71 -37.22 6.79
CA ASN A 24 -4.49 -37.70 7.91
C ASN A 24 -3.84 -38.94 8.56
N ASP A 25 -3.37 -39.91 7.78
CA ASP A 25 -2.71 -41.13 8.24
C ASP A 25 -1.39 -40.80 8.93
N PHE A 26 -0.62 -39.85 8.38
CA PHE A 26 0.59 -39.35 9.03
C PHE A 26 0.29 -38.64 10.35
N LEU A 27 -0.67 -37.71 10.37
CA LEU A 27 -1.08 -36.97 11.58
C LEU A 27 -1.70 -37.88 12.65
N ASN A 28 -2.34 -38.98 12.24
CA ASN A 28 -2.97 -39.96 13.13
C ASN A 28 -2.03 -41.10 13.53
N SER A 29 -0.80 -41.16 13.00
CA SER A 29 0.18 -42.15 13.42
C SER A 29 0.63 -41.91 14.87
N GLU A 30 0.75 -42.98 15.67
CA GLU A 30 1.16 -42.86 17.08
C GLU A 30 2.54 -42.21 17.25
N GLU A 31 3.43 -42.42 16.29
CA GLU A 31 4.77 -41.82 16.29
C GLU A 31 4.72 -40.31 16.09
N ALA A 32 3.91 -39.84 15.13
CA ALA A 32 3.69 -38.41 14.93
C ALA A 32 3.02 -37.77 16.15
N GLN A 33 2.05 -38.44 16.77
CA GLN A 33 1.41 -37.95 17.99
C GLN A 33 2.40 -37.83 19.16
N LYS A 34 3.28 -38.81 19.38
CA LYS A 34 4.32 -38.74 20.43
C LYS A 34 5.30 -37.60 20.21
N ILE A 35 5.69 -37.34 18.98
CA ILE A 35 6.61 -36.25 18.63
C ILE A 35 5.90 -34.89 18.77
N LEU A 36 4.68 -34.76 18.26
CA LEU A 36 3.88 -33.52 18.29
C LEU A 36 3.41 -33.18 19.72
N LEU A 37 3.10 -34.18 20.55
CA LEU A 37 2.69 -33.99 21.94
C LEU A 37 3.87 -33.80 22.91
N HIS A 38 5.11 -33.87 22.41
CA HIS A 38 6.25 -33.60 23.26
C HIS A 38 6.19 -32.13 23.75
N PRO A 39 6.32 -31.86 25.07
CA PRO A 39 6.09 -30.53 25.64
C PRO A 39 6.91 -29.40 24.97
N GLN A 40 8.10 -29.72 24.49
CA GLN A 40 9.00 -28.78 23.81
C GLN A 40 8.46 -28.30 22.45
N PHE A 41 7.85 -29.20 21.66
CA PHE A 41 7.28 -28.83 20.37
C PHE A 41 6.02 -27.99 20.55
N ILE A 42 5.17 -28.34 21.52
CA ILE A 42 4.00 -27.54 21.90
C ILE A 42 4.44 -26.13 22.30
N ALA A 43 5.44 -26.01 23.18
CA ALA A 43 5.95 -24.71 23.62
C ALA A 43 6.52 -23.88 22.44
N PHE A 44 7.31 -24.50 21.56
CA PHE A 44 7.86 -23.84 20.38
C PHE A 44 6.76 -23.28 19.46
N PHE A 45 5.79 -24.12 19.06
CA PHE A 45 4.67 -23.68 18.23
C PHE A 45 3.83 -22.60 18.92
N LEU A 46 3.55 -22.76 20.21
CA LEU A 46 2.82 -21.76 20.99
C LEU A 46 3.55 -20.42 21.01
N THR A 47 4.88 -20.40 21.18
CA THR A 47 5.66 -19.15 21.16
C THR A 47 5.68 -18.48 19.79
N ILE A 48 5.79 -19.25 18.70
CA ILE A 48 5.70 -18.72 17.33
C ILE A 48 4.31 -18.15 17.09
N LEU A 49 3.27 -18.90 17.43
CA LEU A 49 1.88 -18.46 17.28
C LEU A 49 1.63 -17.17 18.06
N LEU A 50 2.08 -17.12 19.32
CA LEU A 50 1.94 -15.94 20.17
C LEU A 50 2.71 -14.74 19.61
N GLU A 51 3.92 -14.93 19.07
CA GLU A 51 4.70 -13.84 18.48
C GLU A 51 4.08 -13.34 17.17
N ILE A 52 3.55 -14.23 16.33
CA ILE A 52 2.78 -13.86 15.14
C ILE A 52 1.54 -13.06 15.54
N PHE A 53 0.80 -13.53 16.55
CA PHE A 53 -0.38 -12.86 17.07
C PHE A 53 -0.05 -11.49 17.67
N ARG A 54 1.01 -11.40 18.48
CA ARG A 54 1.53 -10.13 19.02
C ARG A 54 1.88 -9.17 17.89
N ARG A 55 2.64 -9.61 16.89
CA ARG A 55 3.01 -8.78 15.73
C ARG A 55 1.80 -8.34 14.91
N ALA A 56 0.79 -9.19 14.81
CA ALA A 56 -0.44 -8.89 14.10
C ALA A 56 -1.27 -7.83 14.84
N ILE A 57 -1.28 -7.82 16.17
CA ILE A 57 -2.08 -6.89 16.97
C ILE A 57 -1.38 -5.56 17.20
N VAL A 58 -0.05 -5.53 17.32
CA VAL A 58 0.67 -4.29 17.62
C VAL A 58 0.38 -3.24 16.54
N PRO A 59 -0.30 -2.14 16.90
CA PRO A 59 -0.58 -1.08 15.96
C PRO A 59 0.73 -0.38 15.62
N LYS A 60 0.97 -0.17 14.32
CA LYS A 60 2.16 0.53 13.82
C LYS A 60 1.72 1.71 12.99
N ALA A 61 2.31 2.88 13.24
CA ALA A 61 2.18 4.03 12.38
C ALA A 61 2.80 3.75 11.00
N ARG A 62 2.19 4.31 9.96
CA ARG A 62 2.73 4.31 8.61
C ARG A 62 2.30 5.61 7.96
N ILE A 63 3.23 6.55 7.86
CA ILE A 63 3.00 7.81 7.18
C ILE A 63 3.32 7.62 5.71
N ILE A 64 2.34 7.91 4.87
CA ILE A 64 2.56 8.08 3.44
C ILE A 64 2.47 9.57 3.13
N TRP A 65 3.33 10.03 2.23
CA TRP A 65 3.33 11.43 1.80
C TRP A 65 3.73 11.51 0.34
N GLY A 66 3.41 12.61 -0.31
CA GLY A 66 3.86 12.88 -1.68
C GLY A 66 3.35 14.21 -2.18
N THR A 67 3.70 14.52 -3.42
CA THR A 67 3.19 15.73 -4.10
C THR A 67 1.84 15.42 -4.73
N SER A 68 0.80 16.15 -4.33
CA SER A 68 -0.56 16.04 -4.88
C SER A 68 -0.70 16.79 -6.20
N HIS A 69 -0.30 18.06 -6.21
CA HIS A 69 -0.33 18.92 -7.37
C HIS A 69 0.63 20.11 -7.21
N GLY A 70 0.91 20.82 -8.29
CA GLY A 70 1.63 22.09 -8.28
C GLY A 70 1.23 22.91 -9.50
N PHE A 71 1.13 24.22 -9.32
CA PHE A 71 0.73 25.15 -10.37
C PHE A 71 1.68 26.34 -10.43
N ASN A 72 1.88 26.86 -11.64
CA ASN A 72 2.66 28.07 -11.87
C ASN A 72 1.70 29.14 -12.39
N PHE A 73 1.49 30.19 -11.60
CA PHE A 73 0.66 31.34 -11.95
C PHE A 73 1.55 32.49 -12.39
N LEU A 74 1.11 33.25 -13.39
CA LEU A 74 1.70 34.53 -13.75
C LEU A 74 0.71 35.60 -13.34
N ILE A 75 1.03 36.34 -12.27
CA ILE A 75 0.15 37.41 -11.78
C ILE A 75 0.48 38.68 -12.58
N PRO A 76 -0.48 39.20 -13.39
CA PRO A 76 -0.28 40.46 -14.08
C PRO A 76 -0.26 41.60 -13.07
N GLN A 77 0.75 42.45 -13.14
CA GLN A 77 0.80 43.65 -12.31
C GLN A 77 0.07 44.79 -13.03
N ASN A 78 -0.90 45.41 -12.35
CA ASN A 78 -1.64 46.53 -12.92
C ASN A 78 -0.74 47.79 -12.94
N PRO A 79 -0.45 48.41 -14.10
CA PRO A 79 0.36 49.63 -14.18
C PRO A 79 -0.41 50.88 -13.73
N ALA A 80 -1.20 50.79 -12.67
CA ALA A 80 -2.06 51.88 -12.16
C ALA A 80 -1.27 53.04 -11.50
N SER A 81 0.06 53.04 -11.60
CA SER A 81 0.89 54.17 -11.20
C SER A 81 1.62 54.71 -12.44
N GLU A 82 1.24 55.91 -12.88
CA GLU A 82 1.76 56.64 -14.06
C GLU A 82 3.27 56.95 -14.02
N ARG A 83 4.01 56.43 -13.03
CA ARG A 83 5.48 56.54 -12.90
C ARG A 83 6.21 55.19 -12.86
N ALA A 84 5.50 54.06 -12.92
CA ALA A 84 6.13 52.75 -12.84
C ALA A 84 6.50 52.24 -14.24
N GLN A 85 7.80 52.05 -14.47
CA GLN A 85 8.32 51.18 -15.52
C GLN A 85 7.50 49.88 -15.55
N ALA A 86 7.24 49.34 -16.75
CA ALA A 86 6.49 48.09 -16.94
C ALA A 86 7.02 47.01 -15.97
N ILE A 87 6.27 46.74 -14.89
CA ILE A 87 6.69 45.77 -13.90
C ILE A 87 6.46 44.40 -14.52
N PRO A 88 7.48 43.53 -14.63
CA PRO A 88 7.30 42.21 -15.22
C PRO A 88 6.25 41.42 -14.43
N ASN A 89 5.51 40.55 -15.12
CA ASN A 89 4.59 39.61 -14.50
C ASN A 89 5.28 38.86 -13.36
N LEU A 90 4.61 38.69 -12.22
CA LEU A 90 5.16 37.98 -11.07
C LEU A 90 4.84 36.47 -11.20
N PRO A 91 5.82 35.60 -11.49
CA PRO A 91 5.62 34.17 -11.41
C PRO A 91 5.47 33.73 -9.95
N VAL A 92 4.40 32.99 -9.69
CA VAL A 92 4.06 32.43 -8.38
C VAL A 92 3.87 30.93 -8.55
N ASN A 93 4.72 30.16 -7.89
CA ASN A 93 4.68 28.71 -7.95
C ASN A 93 4.04 28.19 -6.66
N THR A 94 3.12 27.23 -6.79
CA THR A 94 2.47 26.54 -5.67
C THR A 94 2.75 25.05 -5.71
N LYS A 95 2.81 24.42 -4.55
CA LYS A 95 2.96 22.98 -4.41
C LYS A 95 2.17 22.47 -3.22
N SER A 96 1.38 21.44 -3.46
CA SER A 96 0.58 20.73 -2.47
C SER A 96 1.25 19.42 -2.12
N PHE A 97 1.58 19.24 -0.85
CA PHE A 97 2.05 17.97 -0.31
C PHE A 97 0.91 17.33 0.47
N PHE A 98 0.52 16.11 0.11
CA PHE A 98 -0.44 15.38 0.91
C PHE A 98 0.29 14.49 1.92
N VAL A 99 -0.34 14.30 3.07
CA VAL A 99 0.16 13.42 4.13
C VAL A 99 -1.00 12.60 4.65
N ARG A 100 -0.77 11.29 4.83
CA ARG A 100 -1.77 10.40 5.43
C ARG A 100 -1.12 9.35 6.32
N ASN A 101 -1.75 9.08 7.45
CA ASN A 101 -1.37 7.93 8.27
C ASN A 101 -2.19 6.69 7.85
N GLU A 102 -1.61 5.85 6.99
CA GLU A 102 -2.17 4.53 6.61
C GLU A 102 -1.88 3.43 7.66
N GLY A 103 -1.25 3.79 8.77
CA GLY A 103 -0.93 2.89 9.86
C GLY A 103 -2.15 2.37 10.61
N ARG A 104 -1.91 1.39 11.47
CA ARG A 104 -2.90 0.90 12.45
C ARG A 104 -2.79 1.62 13.80
N GLY A 105 -1.78 2.45 13.98
CA GLY A 105 -1.54 3.26 15.17
C GLY A 105 -1.30 4.73 14.84
N PRO A 106 -1.39 5.61 15.84
CA PRO A 106 -1.05 7.03 15.68
C PRO A 106 0.44 7.21 15.46
N ALA A 107 0.84 8.27 14.74
CA ALA A 107 2.23 8.67 14.60
C ALA A 107 2.52 9.85 15.52
N LYS A 108 3.67 9.82 16.20
CA LYS A 108 4.13 10.90 17.09
C LYS A 108 5.37 11.57 16.51
N ASN A 109 5.50 12.86 16.81
CA ASN A 109 6.68 13.67 16.48
C ASN A 109 7.11 13.49 15.02
N VAL A 110 6.17 13.75 14.10
CA VAL A 110 6.42 13.64 12.66
C VAL A 110 7.07 14.93 12.17
N GLU A 111 8.25 14.81 11.59
CA GLU A 111 9.09 15.92 11.13
C GLU A 111 9.19 15.88 9.60
N PHE A 112 8.81 16.98 8.96
CA PHE A 112 8.91 17.19 7.51
C PHE A 112 10.07 18.13 7.23
N TYR A 113 11.10 17.64 6.57
CA TYR A 113 12.31 18.39 6.24
C TYR A 113 12.21 18.93 4.82
N PHE A 114 12.18 20.24 4.68
CA PHE A 114 12.18 20.96 3.41
C PHE A 114 13.58 21.47 3.07
N ASN A 115 13.88 21.59 1.77
CA ASN A 115 15.18 22.12 1.30
C ASN A 115 15.47 23.53 1.84
N TYR A 116 14.47 24.41 1.83
CA TYR A 116 14.52 25.79 2.32
C TYR A 116 13.12 26.24 2.75
N LYS A 117 13.04 27.39 3.41
CA LYS A 117 11.77 27.94 3.90
C LYS A 117 10.93 28.49 2.72
N PRO A 118 9.66 28.08 2.56
CA PRO A 118 8.75 28.71 1.61
C PRO A 118 8.39 30.13 2.05
N GLU A 119 7.97 31.01 1.13
CA GLU A 119 7.54 32.37 1.49
C GLU A 119 6.31 32.30 2.39
N HIS A 120 5.33 31.50 1.98
CA HIS A 120 4.17 31.15 2.78
C HIS A 120 3.87 29.66 2.67
N TYR A 121 3.31 29.10 3.74
CA TYR A 121 2.77 27.76 3.74
C TYR A 121 1.52 27.70 4.62
N GLU A 122 0.65 26.75 4.35
CA GLU A 122 -0.55 26.48 5.12
C GLU A 122 -0.70 24.97 5.31
N VAL A 123 -1.17 24.56 6.48
CA VAL A 123 -1.51 23.16 6.77
C VAL A 123 -3.02 23.04 6.85
N TRP A 124 -3.60 22.21 5.97
CA TRP A 124 -5.04 22.05 5.84
C TRP A 124 -5.49 20.58 5.99
N PRO A 125 -6.42 20.25 6.89
CA PRO A 125 -7.06 21.12 7.88
C PRO A 125 -6.06 21.67 8.90
N VAL A 126 -6.46 22.73 9.61
CA VAL A 126 -5.63 23.37 10.64
C VAL A 126 -5.34 22.37 11.76
N ILE A 127 -4.08 21.96 11.86
CA ILE A 127 -3.56 21.10 12.91
C ILE A 127 -2.40 21.77 13.63
N GLN A 128 -2.22 21.44 14.90
CA GLN A 128 -1.12 21.95 15.70
C GLN A 128 0.20 21.47 15.08
N HIS A 129 1.08 22.42 14.78
CA HIS A 129 2.41 22.16 14.26
C HIS A 129 3.38 23.22 14.79
N ASN A 130 4.64 22.84 14.93
CA ASN A 130 5.73 23.73 15.29
C ASN A 130 6.68 23.85 14.11
N VAL A 131 7.31 25.02 13.98
CA VAL A 131 8.30 25.30 12.96
C VAL A 131 9.65 25.43 13.61
N GLU A 132 10.62 24.69 13.10
CA GLU A 132 12.00 24.70 13.55
C GLU A 132 12.92 24.84 12.34
N ASN A 133 14.10 25.40 12.54
CA ASN A 133 15.18 25.32 11.56
C ASN A 133 16.15 24.26 12.04
N ALA A 134 16.45 23.29 11.19
CA ALA A 134 17.45 22.28 11.50
C ALA A 134 18.85 22.93 11.54
N PRO A 135 19.83 22.30 12.23
CA PRO A 135 21.20 22.83 12.31
C PRO A 135 21.88 22.98 10.94
N ASP A 136 21.40 22.29 9.92
CA ASP A 136 21.85 22.37 8.52
C ASP A 136 21.19 23.52 7.73
N GLY A 137 20.34 24.33 8.38
CA GLY A 137 19.60 25.43 7.76
C GLY A 137 18.32 25.02 7.03
N ARG A 138 17.92 23.73 7.08
CA ARG A 138 16.67 23.27 6.47
C ARG A 138 15.46 23.69 7.29
N PHE A 139 14.37 23.91 6.58
CA PHE A 139 13.09 24.26 7.18
C PHE A 139 12.37 22.99 7.61
N VAL A 140 11.97 22.91 8.88
CA VAL A 140 11.33 21.72 9.45
C VAL A 140 9.96 22.05 10.02
N ILE A 141 8.94 21.29 9.59
CA ILE A 141 7.61 21.31 10.21
C ILE A 141 7.48 20.07 11.10
N ARG A 142 7.30 20.29 12.41
CA ARG A 142 7.10 19.23 13.41
C ARG A 142 5.62 19.15 13.78
N ILE A 143 5.01 17.99 13.57
CA ILE A 143 3.64 17.69 13.97
C ILE A 143 3.69 16.72 15.16
N PRO A 144 3.20 17.11 16.35
CA PRO A 144 3.36 16.31 17.56
C PRO A 144 2.58 14.99 17.47
N PHE A 145 1.42 14.99 16.81
CA PHE A 145 0.53 13.84 16.78
C PHE A 145 -0.32 13.80 15.51
N ILE A 146 -0.32 12.64 14.84
CA ILE A 146 -1.18 12.33 13.69
C ILE A 146 -1.98 11.08 14.02
N ARG A 147 -3.31 11.19 14.03
CA ARG A 147 -4.24 10.09 14.31
C ARG A 147 -4.19 9.02 13.22
N GLN A 148 -4.70 7.83 13.55
CA GLN A 148 -4.87 6.77 12.57
C GLN A 148 -5.81 7.21 11.44
N LYS A 149 -5.44 6.94 10.18
CA LYS A 149 -6.20 7.28 8.96
C LYS A 149 -6.45 8.78 8.76
N GLU A 150 -5.81 9.64 9.54
CA GLU A 150 -5.87 11.09 9.38
C GLU A 150 -5.14 11.51 8.12
N PHE A 151 -5.68 12.54 7.48
CA PHE A 151 -5.22 13.10 6.23
C PHE A 151 -5.18 14.62 6.34
N PHE A 152 -4.10 15.23 5.86
CA PHE A 152 -3.96 16.67 5.70
C PHE A 152 -3.03 16.97 4.52
N SER A 153 -3.04 18.21 4.06
CA SER A 153 -2.08 18.74 3.11
C SER A 153 -1.26 19.87 3.69
N ILE A 154 -0.05 20.03 3.15
CA ILE A 154 0.81 21.18 3.37
C ILE A 154 0.90 21.88 2.01
N GLU A 155 0.29 23.06 1.94
CA GLU A 155 0.30 23.91 0.76
C GLU A 155 1.44 24.92 0.91
N ALA A 156 2.32 25.01 -0.07
CA ALA A 156 3.43 25.94 -0.05
C ALA A 156 3.42 26.81 -1.31
N ILE A 157 3.81 28.07 -1.15
CA ILE A 157 3.89 29.05 -2.24
C ILE A 157 5.23 29.79 -2.19
N HIS A 158 5.74 30.11 -3.37
CA HIS A 158 6.97 30.87 -3.51
C HIS A 158 6.91 31.73 -4.78
N SER A 159 7.25 33.00 -4.64
CA SER A 159 7.35 33.96 -5.74
C SER A 159 8.74 33.90 -6.37
N ASN A 160 8.84 33.98 -7.69
CA ASN A 160 10.09 34.04 -8.46
C ASN A 160 11.02 32.81 -8.42
N ASN A 161 10.89 31.89 -7.47
CA ASN A 161 11.65 30.63 -7.42
C ASN A 161 10.73 29.42 -7.34
N HIS A 162 11.34 28.24 -7.46
CA HIS A 162 10.67 26.98 -7.20
C HIS A 162 10.17 26.90 -5.75
N VAL A 163 9.14 26.06 -5.53
CA VAL A 163 8.64 25.77 -4.18
C VAL A 163 9.56 24.71 -3.55
N PRO A 164 9.90 24.81 -2.26
CA PRO A 164 10.80 23.85 -1.63
C PRO A 164 10.22 22.44 -1.64
N ASP A 165 11.07 21.47 -1.99
CA ASP A 165 10.74 20.06 -1.91
C ASP A 165 10.94 19.50 -0.50
N ILE A 166 10.14 18.49 -0.17
CA ILE A 166 10.35 17.64 1.01
C ILE A 166 11.49 16.68 0.71
N VAL A 167 12.57 16.80 1.47
CA VAL A 167 13.77 15.96 1.38
C VAL A 167 13.60 14.67 2.15
N ASN A 168 12.99 14.76 3.32
CA ASN A 168 12.85 13.65 4.24
C ASN A 168 11.64 13.84 5.14
N VAL A 169 11.03 12.74 5.53
CA VAL A 169 9.99 12.71 6.55
C VAL A 169 10.38 11.67 7.58
N ARG A 170 10.44 12.10 8.85
CA ARG A 170 10.76 11.23 9.99
C ARG A 170 9.58 11.18 10.94
N ALA A 171 9.43 10.06 11.63
CA ALA A 171 8.49 9.91 12.72
C ALA A 171 9.19 9.12 13.82
N GLU A 172 8.84 9.38 15.07
CA GLU A 172 9.35 8.60 16.21
C GLU A 172 8.90 7.14 16.11
N GLU A 173 7.66 6.95 15.67
CA GLU A 173 7.04 5.65 15.49
C GLU A 173 6.68 5.42 14.01
N GLY A 174 7.03 4.24 13.49
CA GLY A 174 6.57 3.79 12.18
C GLY A 174 7.53 4.06 11.02
N LYS A 175 7.04 3.81 9.80
CA LYS A 175 7.78 4.08 8.56
C LYS A 175 7.12 5.25 7.83
N CYS A 176 7.94 6.18 7.35
CA CYS A 176 7.52 7.24 6.43
C CYS A 176 7.92 6.84 5.01
N LYS A 177 6.97 6.84 4.09
CA LYS A 177 7.19 6.43 2.71
C LYS A 177 6.66 7.50 1.76
N GLU A 178 7.51 7.97 0.87
CA GLU A 178 7.09 8.76 -0.28
C GLU A 178 6.32 7.89 -1.27
N VAL A 179 5.19 8.39 -1.74
CA VAL A 179 4.34 7.75 -2.74
C VAL A 179 4.08 8.72 -3.87
N ASN A 180 4.39 8.27 -5.08
CA ASN A 180 4.06 9.01 -6.29
C ASN A 180 2.55 8.96 -6.51
N MET A 181 1.91 10.13 -6.52
CA MET A 181 0.50 10.27 -6.85
C MET A 181 0.33 10.40 -8.35
N ALA A 182 -0.54 9.54 -8.90
CA ALA A 182 -1.01 9.68 -10.27
C ALA A 182 -2.54 9.67 -10.26
N PRO A 183 -3.20 10.53 -11.07
CA PRO A 183 -4.64 10.46 -11.23
C PRO A 183 -5.02 9.10 -11.83
N VAL A 184 -5.91 8.39 -11.17
CA VAL A 184 -6.44 7.10 -11.63
C VAL A 184 -7.91 7.25 -11.99
N LYS A 185 -8.32 6.63 -13.10
CA LYS A 185 -9.74 6.58 -13.48
C LYS A 185 -10.49 5.69 -12.49
N ILE A 186 -11.53 6.22 -11.88
CA ILE A 186 -12.44 5.44 -11.02
C ILE A 186 -13.42 4.69 -11.92
N PHE A 187 -13.36 3.36 -11.91
CA PHE A 187 -14.28 2.51 -12.65
C PHE A 187 -15.59 2.32 -11.86
N PRO A 188 -16.73 2.19 -12.55
CA PRO A 188 -18.00 1.89 -11.87
C PRO A 188 -17.95 0.48 -11.25
N ASN A 189 -18.68 0.31 -10.14
CA ASN A 189 -18.66 -0.94 -9.37
C ASN A 189 -19.02 -2.19 -10.20
N TRP A 190 -19.93 -2.07 -11.18
CA TRP A 190 -20.30 -3.19 -12.04
C TRP A 190 -19.11 -3.68 -12.90
N GLY A 191 -18.24 -2.77 -13.35
CA GLY A 191 -17.04 -3.12 -14.11
C GLY A 191 -16.05 -3.90 -13.25
N ASN A 192 -15.85 -3.47 -11.99
CA ASN A 192 -15.02 -4.20 -11.03
C ASN A 192 -15.58 -5.60 -10.73
N MET A 193 -16.91 -5.76 -10.68
CA MET A 193 -17.56 -7.06 -10.49
C MET A 193 -17.34 -7.99 -11.69
N ILE A 194 -17.43 -7.49 -12.92
CA ILE A 194 -17.15 -8.29 -14.12
C ILE A 194 -15.68 -8.73 -14.15
N ILE A 195 -14.75 -7.81 -13.88
CA ILE A 195 -13.32 -8.13 -13.81
C ILE A 195 -13.06 -9.22 -12.76
N LEU A 196 -13.67 -9.09 -11.57
CA LEU A 196 -13.55 -10.08 -10.51
C LEU A 196 -14.11 -11.45 -10.93
N ALA A 197 -15.28 -11.50 -11.58
CA ALA A 197 -15.87 -12.74 -12.06
C ALA A 197 -14.98 -13.45 -13.10
N ILE A 198 -14.40 -12.68 -14.04
CA ILE A 198 -13.46 -13.20 -15.03
C ILE A 198 -12.18 -13.74 -14.34
N LEU A 199 -11.67 -13.04 -13.32
CA LEU A 199 -10.48 -13.45 -12.58
C LEU A 199 -10.71 -14.76 -11.83
N ILE A 200 -11.87 -14.92 -11.17
CA ILE A 200 -12.26 -16.17 -10.50
C ILE A 200 -12.40 -17.32 -11.50
N ALA A 201 -13.06 -17.09 -12.64
CA ALA A 201 -13.18 -18.10 -13.69
C ALA A 201 -11.80 -18.50 -14.25
N GLY A 202 -10.89 -17.54 -14.43
CA GLY A 202 -9.51 -17.78 -14.86
C GLY A 202 -8.71 -18.61 -13.85
N ILE A 203 -8.81 -18.30 -12.55
CA ILE A 203 -8.16 -19.09 -11.49
C ILE A 203 -8.70 -20.52 -11.48
N PHE A 204 -10.02 -20.69 -11.55
CA PHE A 204 -10.65 -22.02 -11.59
C PHE A 204 -10.16 -22.84 -12.79
N GLN A 205 -10.10 -22.22 -13.97
CA GLN A 205 -9.62 -22.87 -15.18
C GLN A 205 -8.13 -23.22 -15.08
N PHE A 206 -7.31 -22.33 -14.53
CA PHE A 206 -5.89 -22.56 -14.32
C PHE A 206 -5.63 -23.74 -13.37
N ILE A 207 -6.34 -23.81 -12.24
CA ILE A 207 -6.23 -24.91 -11.29
C ILE A 207 -6.65 -26.23 -11.95
N SER A 208 -7.79 -26.24 -12.64
CA SER A 208 -8.30 -27.44 -13.32
C SER A 208 -7.30 -27.97 -14.37
N LEU A 209 -6.68 -27.07 -15.13
CA LEU A 209 -5.67 -27.42 -16.13
C LEU A 209 -4.36 -27.90 -15.49
N ALA A 210 -3.91 -27.28 -14.40
CA ALA A 210 -2.73 -27.73 -13.67
C ALA A 210 -2.92 -29.15 -13.12
N VAL A 211 -4.09 -29.43 -12.53
CA VAL A 211 -4.45 -30.78 -12.06
C VAL A 211 -4.46 -31.77 -13.22
N TYR A 212 -5.07 -31.43 -14.35
CA TYR A 212 -5.10 -32.29 -15.54
C TYR A 212 -3.69 -32.65 -16.05
N ILE A 213 -2.78 -31.67 -16.11
CA ILE A 213 -1.39 -31.91 -16.54
C ILE A 213 -0.66 -32.83 -15.57
N ILE A 214 -0.82 -32.61 -14.27
CA ILE A 214 -0.18 -33.43 -13.23
C ILE A 214 -0.67 -34.87 -13.31
N LEU A 215 -1.99 -35.09 -13.44
CA LEU A 215 -2.58 -36.43 -13.57
C LEU A 215 -2.05 -37.15 -14.82
N LYS A 216 -2.00 -36.45 -15.97
CA LYS A 216 -1.47 -36.99 -17.22
C LYS A 216 0.02 -37.33 -17.12
N PHE A 217 0.81 -36.51 -16.42
CA PHE A 217 2.23 -36.76 -16.19
C PHE A 217 2.47 -37.97 -15.27
N LEU A 218 1.58 -38.19 -14.29
CA LEU A 218 1.59 -39.35 -13.40
C LEU A 218 1.06 -40.64 -14.05
N GLY A 219 0.64 -40.58 -15.32
CA GLY A 219 0.21 -41.76 -16.09
C GLY A 219 -1.22 -42.22 -15.84
N PHE A 220 -2.07 -41.36 -15.25
CA PHE A 220 -3.51 -41.58 -15.16
C PHE A 220 -4.26 -41.02 -16.37
#